data_AF-A0A7J4FD67-F1
#
_entry.id   AF-A0A7J4FD67-F1
#
_cell.length_a   1.000
_cell.length_b   1.000
_cell.length_c   1.000
_cell.angle_alpha   90.00
_cell.angle_beta   90.00
_cell.angle_gamma   90.00
#
_symmetry.space_group_name_H-M   'P 1'
#
loop_
_entity.id
_entity.type
_entity.pdbx_description
1 polymer ?
#
loop_
_entity_poly.entity_id
_entity_poly.type
_entity_poly.pdbx_seq_one_letter_code
_entity_poly.pdbx_strand_id
1 'polypeptide(L)'
;MKGWSASSRRARKRLCGKIVSYWAQLFEHGMRDFVMPYDHIYKRQLLPLCRLLGRLTEVGTGEDLRHVIIGFLDVCRRRSRCRNRVLPR
;
A
#
# COMPACT_ATOMS: atom_id res chain seq x y z
N MET A 1 3.43 27.15 -17.94
CA MET A 1 3.46 26.11 -16.88
C MET A 1 2.22 26.28 -16.01
N LYS A 2 1.23 25.39 -16.08
CA LYS A 2 0.00 25.50 -15.27
C LYS A 2 0.33 25.12 -13.82
N GLY A 3 0.21 26.07 -12.89
CA GLY A 3 0.37 25.82 -11.47
C GLY A 3 -0.62 24.77 -10.99
N TRP A 4 -0.11 23.64 -10.48
CA TRP A 4 -0.95 22.62 -9.88
C TRP A 4 -1.48 23.14 -8.55
N SER A 5 -2.80 23.21 -8.39
CA SER A 5 -3.44 23.74 -7.18
C SER A 5 -3.14 22.88 -5.95
N ALA A 6 -3.14 23.49 -4.76
CA ALA A 6 -2.99 22.79 -3.48
C ALA A 6 -4.03 21.65 -3.28
N SER A 7 -5.15 21.72 -3.99
CA SER A 7 -6.19 20.69 -4.05
C SER A 7 -5.67 19.40 -4.70
N SER A 8 -4.90 19.50 -5.78
CA SER A 8 -4.28 18.34 -6.44
C SER A 8 -3.24 17.65 -5.56
N ARG A 9 -2.44 18.42 -4.81
CA ARG A 9 -1.45 17.85 -3.87
C ARG A 9 -2.13 17.06 -2.73
N ARG A 10 -3.20 17.61 -2.13
CA ARG A 10 -3.96 16.90 -1.09
C ARG A 10 -4.64 15.64 -1.62
N ALA A 11 -5.19 15.68 -2.83
CA ALA A 11 -5.78 14.51 -3.48
C ALA A 11 -4.76 13.38 -3.69
N ARG A 12 -3.55 13.71 -4.18
CA ARG A 12 -2.47 12.73 -4.35
C ARG A 12 -2.00 12.15 -3.03
N LYS A 13 -1.82 12.97 -1.98
CA LYS A 13 -1.47 12.47 -0.64
C LYS A 13 -2.50 11.46 -0.11
N ARG A 14 -3.80 11.73 -0.30
CA ARG A 14 -4.88 10.79 0.07
C ARG A 14 -4.82 9.51 -0.76
N LEU A 15 -4.50 9.60 -2.06
CA LEU A 15 -4.32 8.45 -2.94
C LEU A 15 -3.15 7.56 -2.46
N CYS A 16 -1.98 8.15 -2.19
CA CYS A 16 -0.83 7.41 -1.65
C CYS A 16 -1.17 6.72 -0.33
N GLY A 17 -1.85 7.42 0.58
CA GLY A 17 -2.30 6.84 1.85
C GLY A 17 -3.20 5.61 1.65
N LYS A 18 -4.17 5.69 0.73
CA LYS A 18 -5.05 4.55 0.40
C LYS A 18 -4.26 3.35 -0.14
N ILE A 19 -3.32 3.59 -1.05
CA ILE A 19 -2.47 2.54 -1.64
C ILE A 19 -1.69 1.81 -0.54
N VAL A 20 -1.06 2.55 0.37
CA VAL A 20 -0.32 1.97 1.50
C VAL A 20 -1.25 1.20 2.45
N SER A 21 -2.47 1.68 2.69
CA SER A 21 -3.45 0.93 3.50
C SER A 21 -3.86 -0.40 2.87
N TYR A 22 -4.14 -0.43 1.55
CA TYR A 22 -4.44 -1.67 0.84
C TYR A 22 -3.27 -2.66 0.89
N TRP A 23 -2.05 -2.16 0.71
CA TRP A 23 -0.85 -2.98 0.87
C TRP A 23 -0.74 -3.55 2.28
N ALA A 24 -0.98 -2.75 3.32
CA ALA A 24 -0.94 -3.22 4.70
C ALA A 24 -1.96 -4.34 4.97
N GLN A 25 -3.18 -4.22 4.44
CA GLN A 25 -4.22 -5.25 4.56
C GLN A 25 -3.82 -6.52 3.82
N LEU A 26 -3.36 -6.40 2.57
CA LEU A 26 -2.90 -7.54 1.78
C LEU A 26 -1.75 -8.28 2.46
N PHE A 27 -0.77 -7.52 2.97
CA PHE A 27 0.37 -8.07 3.70
C PHE A 27 -0.07 -8.76 4.99
N GLU A 28 -0.99 -8.16 5.75
CA GLU A 28 -1.54 -8.79 6.96
C GLU A 28 -2.28 -10.09 6.64
N HIS A 29 -3.09 -10.12 5.58
CA HIS A 29 -3.79 -11.33 5.15
C HIS A 29 -2.82 -12.43 4.71
N GLY A 30 -1.76 -12.07 3.98
CA GLY A 30 -0.72 -13.02 3.54
C GLY A 30 0.12 -13.60 4.69
N MET A 31 0.10 -12.96 5.86
CA MET A 31 0.81 -13.43 7.06
C MET A 31 -0.02 -14.36 7.96
N ARG A 32 -1.30 -14.59 7.64
CA ARG A 32 -2.18 -15.45 8.44
C ARG A 32 -1.93 -16.93 8.10
N ASP A 33 -2.02 -17.79 9.12
CA ASP A 33 -1.77 -19.24 8.98
C ASP A 33 -2.91 -20.00 8.29
N PHE A 34 -4.03 -19.34 8.00
CA PHE A 34 -5.16 -19.94 7.29
C PHE A 34 -5.28 -19.42 5.86
N VAL A 35 -5.71 -20.30 4.97
CA VAL A 35 -5.93 -19.97 3.56
C VAL A 35 -7.14 -19.04 3.45
N MET A 36 -6.87 -17.78 3.10
CA MET A 36 -7.89 -16.81 2.76
C MET A 36 -8.53 -17.16 1.40
N PRO A 37 -9.87 -17.08 1.26
CA PRO A 37 -10.52 -17.32 -0.03
C PRO A 37 -9.95 -16.43 -1.13
N TYR A 38 -9.75 -17.00 -2.31
CA TYR A 38 -9.23 -16.28 -3.49
C TYR A 38 -9.98 -14.98 -3.75
N ASP A 39 -11.30 -15.02 -3.71
CA ASP A 39 -12.15 -13.84 -3.93
C ASP A 39 -11.90 -12.71 -2.92
N HIS A 40 -11.52 -13.06 -1.69
CA HIS A 40 -11.21 -12.06 -0.68
C HIS A 40 -9.87 -11.36 -0.97
N ILE A 41 -8.82 -12.10 -1.31
CA ILE A 41 -7.52 -11.51 -1.63
C ILE A 41 -7.58 -10.79 -2.98
N TYR A 42 -8.04 -11.48 -4.01
CA TYR A 42 -7.97 -10.98 -5.38
C TYR A 42 -8.94 -9.83 -5.62
N LYS A 43 -10.24 -10.03 -5.36
CA LYS A 43 -11.27 -9.04 -5.69
C LYS A 43 -11.32 -7.88 -4.71
N ARG A 44 -11.08 -8.12 -3.41
CA ARG A 44 -11.22 -7.08 -2.38
C ARG A 44 -9.92 -6.36 -2.04
N GLN A 45 -8.75 -6.93 -2.33
CA GLN A 45 -7.47 -6.31 -2.00
C GLN A 45 -6.64 -6.00 -3.25
N LEU A 46 -6.32 -7.01 -4.06
CA LEU A 46 -5.38 -6.85 -5.16
C LEU A 46 -5.93 -5.98 -6.29
N LEU A 47 -7.15 -6.25 -6.77
CA LEU A 47 -7.76 -5.44 -7.84
C LEU A 47 -7.91 -3.95 -7.46
N PRO A 48 -8.42 -3.59 -6.26
CA PRO A 48 -8.42 -2.20 -5.82
C PRO A 48 -7.03 -1.58 -5.75
N LEU A 49 -6.04 -2.31 -5.22
CA LEU A 49 -4.65 -1.84 -5.15
C LEU A 49 -4.10 -1.54 -6.56
N CYS A 50 -4.29 -2.45 -7.52
CA CYS A 50 -3.88 -2.25 -8.92
C CYS A 50 -4.54 -1.02 -9.55
N ARG A 51 -5.85 -0.81 -9.33
CA ARG A 51 -6.56 0.38 -9.84
C ARG A 51 -6.01 1.68 -9.24
N LEU A 52 -5.71 1.68 -7.95
CA LEU A 52 -5.15 2.86 -7.29
C LEU A 52 -3.72 3.15 -7.78
N LEU A 53 -2.91 2.13 -8.01
CA LEU A 53 -1.57 2.26 -8.59
C LEU A 53 -1.64 2.79 -10.02
N GLY A 54 -2.53 2.27 -10.87
CA GLY A 54 -2.77 2.79 -12.22
C GLY A 54 -3.16 4.27 -12.21
N ARG A 55 -4.09 4.65 -11.33
CA ARG A 55 -4.44 6.06 -11.14
C ARG A 55 -3.25 6.89 -10.67
N LEU A 56 -2.42 6.37 -9.77
CA LEU A 56 -1.23 7.07 -9.31
C LEU A 56 -0.21 7.27 -10.44
N THR A 57 -0.07 6.33 -11.37
CA THR A 57 0.81 6.51 -12.53
C THR A 57 0.29 7.56 -13.51
N GLU A 58 -1.02 7.78 -13.59
CA GLU A 58 -1.63 8.79 -14.46
C GLU A 58 -1.52 10.22 -13.92
N VAL A 59 -1.72 10.40 -12.60
CA VAL A 59 -1.82 11.75 -11.99
C VAL A 59 -0.73 12.07 -10.98
N GLY A 60 0.10 11.08 -10.66
CA GLY A 60 1.16 11.16 -9.65
C GLY A 60 2.43 11.83 -10.16
N THR A 61 3.34 12.07 -9.22
CA THR A 61 4.72 12.47 -9.48
C THR A 61 5.68 11.36 -9.03
N GLY A 62 6.96 11.44 -9.43
CA GLY A 62 7.98 10.52 -8.94
C GLY A 62 8.11 10.51 -7.42
N GLU A 63 7.89 11.64 -6.76
CA GLU A 63 7.88 11.73 -5.29
C GLU A 63 6.69 11.00 -4.67
N ASP A 64 5.52 11.06 -5.30
CA ASP A 64 4.34 10.33 -4.83
C ASP A 64 4.56 8.80 -4.93
N LEU A 65 5.20 8.33 -6.01
CA LEU A 65 5.60 6.92 -6.17
C LEU A 65 6.65 6.50 -5.14
N ARG A 66 7.68 7.32 -4.92
CA ARG A 66 8.69 7.10 -3.88
C ARG A 66 8.03 7.00 -2.49
N HIS A 67 7.09 7.88 -2.19
CA HIS A 67 6.33 7.86 -0.93
C HIS A 67 5.56 6.54 -0.74
N VAL A 68 4.90 6.05 -1.78
CA VAL A 68 4.21 4.75 -1.74
C VAL A 68 5.19 3.60 -1.48
N ILE A 69 6.31 3.56 -2.19
CA ILE A 69 7.33 2.51 -2.02
C ILE A 69 7.90 2.53 -0.59
N ILE A 70 8.22 3.71 -0.06
CA ILE A 70 8.66 3.85 1.35
C ILE A 70 7.59 3.32 2.30
N GLY A 71 6.31 3.65 2.07
CA GLY A 71 5.20 3.13 2.85
C GLY A 71 5.09 1.60 2.80
N PHE A 72 5.31 0.99 1.64
CA PHE A 72 5.34 -0.48 1.51
C PHE A 72 6.47 -1.10 2.33
N LEU A 73 7.68 -0.54 2.23
CA LEU A 73 8.83 -1.00 2.99
C LEU A 73 8.62 -0.87 4.50
N ASP A 74 7.96 0.20 4.96
CA ASP A 74 7.65 0.39 6.37
C ASP A 74 6.63 -0.62 6.89
N VAL A 75 5.63 -0.99 6.09
CA VAL A 75 4.70 -2.09 6.42
C VAL A 75 5.48 -3.39 6.61
N CYS A 76 6.35 -3.73 5.66
CA CYS A 76 7.18 -4.94 5.73
C CYS A 76 8.07 -4.92 6.99
N ARG A 77 8.79 -3.82 7.24
CA ARG A 77 9.70 -3.68 8.38
C ARG A 77 9.01 -3.84 9.73
N ARG A 78 7.86 -3.19 9.93
CA ARG A 78 7.11 -3.25 11.19
C ARG A 78 6.68 -4.68 11.51
N ARG A 79 6.25 -5.43 10.49
CA ARG A 79 5.70 -6.78 10.67
C ARG A 79 6.79 -7.87 10.70
N SER A 80 7.89 -7.71 9.98
CA SER A 80 9.05 -8.61 10.09
C SER A 80 9.75 -8.52 11.44
N ARG A 81 9.83 -7.33 12.05
CA ARG A 81 10.40 -7.17 13.40
C ARG A 81 9.54 -7.80 14.51
N CYS A 82 8.23 -7.98 14.29
CA CYS A 82 7.38 -8.70 15.24
C CYS A 82 7.64 -10.22 15.26
N ARG A 83 8.09 -10.83 14.15
CA ARG A 83 8.40 -12.27 14.10
C ARG A 83 9.67 -12.64 14.86
N ASN A 84 10.68 -11.77 14.90
CA ASN A 84 11.94 -12.04 15.62
C ASN A 84 11.85 -11.93 17.15
N ARG A 85 10.68 -11.63 17.73
CA ARG A 85 10.47 -11.68 19.19
C ARG A 85 9.95 -13.04 19.69
N VAL A 86 9.63 -13.98 18.81
CA VAL A 86 8.92 -15.24 19.16
C VAL A 86 9.67 -16.49 18.70
N LEU A 87 11.00 -16.42 18.54
CA LEU A 87 11.82 -17.62 18.42
C LEU A 87 12.69 -17.76 19.67
N PRO A 88 12.35 -18.69 20.60
CA PRO A 88 13.33 -19.12 21.59
C PRO A 88 14.46 -19.87 20.86
N ARG A 89 15.66 -19.73 21.42
CA ARG A 89 16.90 -20.36 20.95
C ARG A 89 16.80 -21.88 20.94
#